data_AF-A0A5B7C9Y3-F1
#
_entry.id   AF-A0A5B7C9Y3-F1
#
_cell.length_a   1.000
_cell.length_b   1.000
_cell.length_c   1.000
_cell.angle_alpha   90.00
_cell.angle_beta   90.00
_cell.angle_gamma   90.00
#
_symmetry.space_group_name_H-M   'P 1'
#
loop_
_entity.id
_entity.type
_entity.pdbx_description
1 polymer ?
#
loop_
_entity_poly.entity_id
_entity_poly.type
_entity_poly.pdbx_seq_one_letter_code
_entity_poly.pdbx_strand_id
1 'polypeptide(L)'
;EINIWDPVICNAMISSYARHGFGQDALRLFVLTLRGNLIPTEFTLSSVLSSASLLLPAEQGCQFHSLVVKLGLESDLVVASSLVEMYAKFGLIDSAMKIFAKIDVKDLIVWNTMILGLVHNG
;
A
#
# COMPACT_ATOMS: atom_id res chain seq x y z
N GLU A 1 6.25 32.37 -2.04
CA GLU A 1 7.00 31.23 -1.48
C GLU A 1 6.91 30.09 -2.47
N ILE A 2 8.05 29.53 -2.89
CA ILE A 2 8.07 28.38 -3.80
C ILE A 2 7.59 27.20 -2.97
N ASN A 3 6.44 26.61 -3.32
CA ASN A 3 5.94 25.42 -2.66
C ASN A 3 6.90 24.28 -2.99
N ILE A 4 7.79 23.95 -2.03
CA ILE A 4 8.89 22.98 -2.18
C ILE A 4 8.34 21.55 -2.37
N TRP A 5 7.05 21.34 -2.09
CA TRP A 5 6.39 20.05 -2.14
C TRP A 5 5.58 19.89 -3.42
N ASP A 6 6.27 19.69 -4.53
CA ASP A 6 5.62 19.25 -5.77
C ASP A 6 5.10 17.81 -5.61
N PRO A 7 3.80 17.53 -5.89
CA PRO A 7 3.21 16.20 -5.73
C PRO A 7 3.90 15.13 -6.57
N VAL A 8 4.34 15.46 -7.79
CA VAL A 8 5.01 14.53 -8.70
C VAL A 8 6.37 14.14 -8.12
N ILE A 9 7.14 15.12 -7.64
CA ILE A 9 8.44 14.86 -7.00
C ILE A 9 8.26 14.01 -5.74
N CYS A 10 7.27 14.32 -4.91
CA CYS A 10 6.98 13.57 -3.69
C CYS A 10 6.62 12.11 -3.97
N ASN A 11 5.70 11.86 -4.91
CA ASN A 11 5.27 10.51 -5.30
C ASN A 11 6.45 9.70 -5.88
N ALA A 12 7.29 10.35 -6.68
CA ALA A 12 8.50 9.73 -7.23
C ALA A 12 9.51 9.38 -6.13
N MET A 13 9.74 10.29 -5.16
CA MET A 13 10.66 10.05 -4.04
C MET A 13 10.17 8.91 -3.13
N ILE A 14 8.88 8.89 -2.77
CA ILE A 14 8.30 7.83 -1.95
C ILE A 14 8.46 6.46 -2.63
N SER A 15 8.09 6.38 -3.91
CA SER A 15 8.22 5.15 -4.69
C SER A 15 9.67 4.69 -4.81
N SER A 16 10.61 5.63 -4.98
CA SER A 16 12.05 5.34 -5.05
C SER A 16 12.58 4.82 -3.72
N TYR A 17 12.28 5.49 -2.61
CA TYR A 17 12.72 5.05 -1.27
C TYR A 17 12.19 3.66 -0.92
N ALA A 18 10.90 3.41 -1.15
CA ALA A 18 10.29 2.11 -0.90
C ALA A 18 10.99 0.99 -1.67
N ARG A 19 11.36 1.23 -2.94
CA ARG A 19 12.00 0.22 -3.81
C ARG A 19 13.45 -0.08 -3.46
N HIS A 20 14.17 0.88 -2.87
CA HIS A 20 15.59 0.74 -2.55
C HIS A 20 15.85 0.38 -1.07
N GLY A 21 14.84 -0.13 -0.36
CA GLY A 21 14.98 -0.59 1.02
C GLY A 21 14.90 0.52 2.07
N PHE A 22 14.63 1.76 1.68
CA PHE A 22 14.44 2.90 2.58
C PHE A 22 12.96 3.08 2.97
N GLY A 23 12.28 1.98 3.32
CA GLY A 23 10.84 1.98 3.58
C GLY A 23 10.41 2.88 4.76
N GLN A 24 11.28 3.06 5.77
CA GLN A 24 11.00 3.99 6.88
C GLN A 24 10.98 5.45 6.39
N ASP A 25 11.93 5.83 5.53
CA ASP A 25 11.96 7.16 4.93
C ASP A 25 10.78 7.38 3.98
N ALA A 26 10.40 6.34 3.22
CA ALA A 26 9.20 6.37 2.39
C ALA A 26 7.93 6.62 3.23
N LEU A 27 7.76 5.92 4.35
CA LEU A 27 6.63 6.11 5.27
C LEU A 27 6.64 7.49 5.91
N ARG A 28 7.81 7.98 6.35
CA ARG A 28 7.96 9.32 6.93
C ARG A 28 7.60 10.40 5.92
N LEU A 29 8.13 10.30 4.70
CA LEU A 29 7.83 11.24 3.62
C LEU A 29 6.35 11.20 3.25
N PHE A 30 5.75 10.01 3.20
CA PHE A 30 4.32 9.85 2.97
C PHE A 30 3.48 10.60 4.03
N VAL A 31 3.79 10.45 5.31
CA VAL A 31 3.10 11.21 6.38
C VAL A 31 3.25 12.72 6.20
N LEU A 32 4.43 13.21 5.79
CA LEU A 32 4.62 14.63 5.49
C LEU A 32 3.77 15.09 4.31
N THR A 33 3.69 14.30 3.25
CA THR A 33 2.86 14.62 2.06
C THR A 33 1.37 14.69 2.40
N LEU A 34 0.87 13.77 3.24
CA LEU A 34 -0.52 13.81 3.73
C LEU A 34 -0.80 15.08 4.55
N ARG A 35 0.14 15.52 5.39
CA ARG A 35 0.01 16.77 6.16
C ARG A 35 0.04 18.02 5.28
N GLY A 36 0.68 17.93 4.11
CA GLY A 36 0.69 18.96 3.08
C GLY A 36 -0.57 18.98 2.20
N ASN A 37 -1.59 18.18 2.52
CA ASN A 37 -2.81 17.99 1.70
C ASN A 37 -2.52 17.51 0.27
N LEU A 38 -1.40 16.82 0.06
CA LEU A 38 -1.09 16.20 -1.22
C LEU A 38 -1.81 14.86 -1.33
N ILE A 39 -2.43 14.61 -2.49
CA ILE A 39 -3.15 13.37 -2.77
C ILE A 39 -2.15 12.35 -3.34
N PRO A 40 -1.90 11.22 -2.64
CA PRO A 40 -1.05 10.17 -3.16
C PRO A 40 -1.69 9.48 -4.37
N THR A 41 -0.86 9.03 -5.30
CA THR A 41 -1.30 8.14 -6.38
C THR A 41 -1.44 6.70 -5.90
N GLU A 42 -2.11 5.89 -6.71
CA GLU A 42 -2.28 4.44 -6.63
C GLU A 42 -0.91 3.75 -6.43
N PHE A 43 0.07 4.11 -7.27
CA PHE A 43 1.44 3.60 -7.18
C PHE A 43 2.17 4.02 -5.90
N THR A 44 1.91 5.24 -5.42
CA THR A 44 2.47 5.74 -4.17
C THR A 44 1.92 4.95 -2.98
N LEU A 45 0.60 4.74 -2.94
CA LEU A 45 -0.06 3.92 -1.93
C LEU A 45 0.42 2.47 -1.98
N SER A 46 0.53 1.87 -3.16
CA SER A 46 1.08 0.52 -3.33
C SER A 46 2.48 0.40 -2.72
N SER A 47 3.38 1.31 -3.06
CA SER A 47 4.75 1.35 -2.52
C SER A 47 4.80 1.49 -0.99
N VAL A 48 3.90 2.32 -0.45
CA VAL A 48 3.76 2.56 0.99
C VAL A 48 3.15 1.35 1.70
N LEU A 49 2.14 0.70 1.14
CA LEU A 49 1.52 -0.52 1.66
C LEU A 49 2.54 -1.67 1.71
N SER A 50 3.33 -1.85 0.64
CA SER A 50 4.41 -2.85 0.65
C SER A 50 5.46 -2.54 1.71
N SER A 51 5.85 -1.27 1.89
CA SER A 51 6.77 -0.86 2.98
C SER A 51 6.16 -1.09 4.37
N ALA A 52 4.88 -0.76 4.55
CA ALA A 52 4.14 -0.96 5.78
C ALA A 52 4.06 -2.46 6.15
N SER A 53 3.82 -3.33 5.16
CA SER A 53 3.75 -4.79 5.35
C SER A 53 5.03 -5.41 5.92
N LEU A 54 6.17 -4.73 5.75
CA LEU A 54 7.49 -5.19 6.19
C LEU A 54 7.94 -4.53 7.50
N LEU A 55 7.54 -3.29 7.73
CA LEU A 55 8.12 -2.44 8.77
C LEU A 55 7.19 -2.16 9.94
N LEU A 56 5.87 -2.31 9.75
CA LEU A 56 4.88 -1.90 10.74
C LEU A 56 4.16 -3.10 11.34
N PRO A 57 3.75 -3.01 12.62
CA PRO A 57 2.78 -3.94 13.18
C PRO A 57 1.46 -3.91 12.40
N ALA A 58 0.75 -5.04 12.39
CA ALA A 58 -0.50 -5.20 11.64
C ALA A 58 -1.55 -4.12 11.98
N GLU A 59 -1.66 -3.73 13.25
CA GLU A 59 -2.57 -2.69 13.74
C GLU A 59 -2.32 -1.33 13.07
N GLN A 60 -1.05 -0.95 12.87
CA GLN A 60 -0.68 0.27 12.18
C GLN A 60 -0.87 0.13 10.67
N GLY A 61 -0.52 -1.02 10.10
CA GLY A 61 -0.78 -1.34 8.69
C GLY A 61 -2.27 -1.23 8.31
N CYS A 62 -3.18 -1.65 9.20
CA CYS A 62 -4.63 -1.54 8.98
C CYS A 62 -5.12 -0.08 8.86
N GLN A 63 -4.40 0.89 9.41
CA GLN A 63 -4.73 2.31 9.23
C GLN A 63 -4.56 2.76 7.78
N PHE A 64 -3.60 2.17 7.05
CA PHE A 64 -3.43 2.44 5.63
C PHE A 64 -4.60 1.93 4.80
N HIS A 65 -5.20 0.78 5.14
CA HIS A 65 -6.43 0.35 4.48
C HIS A 65 -7.58 1.35 4.71
N SER A 66 -7.73 1.87 5.93
CA SER A 66 -8.71 2.93 6.20
C SER A 66 -8.45 4.19 5.39
N LEU A 67 -7.18 4.55 5.17
CA LEU A 67 -6.78 5.66 4.32
C LEU A 67 -7.13 5.39 2.85
N VAL A 68 -6.86 4.20 2.33
CA VAL A 68 -7.21 3.80 0.96
C VAL A 68 -8.72 3.99 0.70
N VAL A 69 -9.57 3.52 1.63
CA VAL A 69 -11.03 3.69 1.53
C VAL A 69 -11.43 5.16 1.57
N LYS A 70 -10.80 5.97 2.44
CA LYS A 70 -11.07 7.42 2.49
C LYS A 70 -10.69 8.15 1.22
N LEU A 71 -9.70 7.65 0.49
CA LEU A 71 -9.27 8.19 -0.80
C LEU A 71 -10.10 7.66 -1.98
N GLY A 72 -10.99 6.68 -1.75
CA GLY A 72 -11.79 6.04 -2.80
C GLY A 72 -10.99 5.17 -3.76
N LEU A 73 -9.85 4.63 -3.29
CA LEU A 73 -8.91 3.86 -4.11
C LEU A 73 -8.95 2.35 -3.81
N GLU A 74 -9.91 1.88 -3.03
CA GLU A 74 -10.05 0.47 -2.65
C GLU A 74 -10.40 -0.46 -3.82
N SER A 75 -10.98 0.08 -4.89
CA SER A 75 -11.31 -0.64 -6.12
C SER A 75 -10.20 -0.59 -7.17
N ASP A 76 -9.16 0.22 -6.98
CA ASP A 76 -8.01 0.24 -7.88
C ASP A 76 -7.24 -1.08 -7.77
N LEU A 77 -6.98 -1.74 -8.90
CA LEU A 77 -6.38 -3.07 -8.91
C LEU A 77 -4.97 -3.09 -8.30
N VAL A 78 -4.17 -2.04 -8.51
CA VAL A 78 -2.80 -1.95 -7.99
C VAL A 78 -2.85 -1.81 -6.47
N VAL A 79 -3.71 -0.93 -5.96
CA VAL A 79 -3.88 -0.71 -4.52
C VAL A 79 -4.50 -1.94 -3.84
N ALA A 80 -5.55 -2.52 -4.41
CA ALA A 80 -6.20 -3.71 -3.89
C ALA A 80 -5.24 -4.90 -3.82
N SER A 81 -4.39 -5.09 -4.84
CA SER A 81 -3.35 -6.13 -4.86
C SER A 81 -2.34 -5.94 -3.73
N SER A 82 -1.90 -4.70 -3.49
CA SER A 82 -1.01 -4.39 -2.37
C SER A 82 -1.67 -4.55 -1.00
N LEU A 83 -2.98 -4.31 -0.88
CA LEU A 83 -3.72 -4.62 0.34
C LEU A 83 -3.78 -6.14 0.59
N VAL A 84 -4.05 -6.94 -0.44
CA VAL A 84 -4.00 -8.42 -0.33
C VAL A 84 -2.62 -8.88 0.15
N GLU A 85 -1.55 -8.37 -0.47
CA GLU A 85 -0.16 -8.66 -0.07
C GLU A 85 0.10 -8.30 1.40
N MET A 86 -0.30 -7.09 1.81
CA MET A 86 -0.08 -6.58 3.16
C MET A 86 -0.79 -7.44 4.21
N TYR A 87 -2.08 -7.75 4.01
CA TYR A 87 -2.83 -8.58 4.95
C TYR A 87 -2.29 -10.02 5.00
N ALA A 88 -1.87 -10.59 3.87
CA ALA A 88 -1.25 -11.91 3.83
C ALA A 88 0.07 -11.95 4.60
N LYS A 89 0.92 -10.92 4.49
CA LYS A 89 2.18 -10.80 5.24
C LYS A 89 1.98 -10.62 6.74
N PHE A 90 0.87 -9.99 7.15
CA PHE A 90 0.49 -9.89 8.56
C PHE A 90 -0.13 -11.17 9.13
N GLY A 91 -0.28 -12.22 8.33
CA GLY A 91 -0.95 -13.46 8.71
C GLY A 91 -2.47 -13.34 8.86
N LEU A 92 -3.04 -12.22 8.41
CA LEU A 92 -4.48 -11.94 8.44
C LEU A 92 -5.13 -12.43 7.15
N ILE A 93 -4.98 -13.73 6.86
CA ILE A 93 -5.32 -14.32 5.56
C ILE A 93 -6.80 -14.19 5.21
N ASP A 94 -7.70 -14.25 6.20
CA ASP A 94 -9.14 -14.04 6.00
C ASP A 94 -9.47 -12.64 5.48
N SER A 95 -8.74 -11.63 5.96
CA SER A 95 -8.88 -10.25 5.49
C SER A 95 -8.34 -10.11 4.06
N ALA A 96 -7.22 -10.75 3.74
CA ALA A 96 -6.68 -10.81 2.39
C ALA A 96 -7.69 -11.45 1.42
N MET A 97 -8.30 -12.58 1.79
CA MET A 97 -9.32 -13.25 0.98
C MET A 97 -10.57 -12.38 0.75
N LYS A 98 -11.03 -11.64 1.76
CA LYS A 98 -12.17 -10.72 1.61
C LYS A 98 -11.89 -9.62 0.59
N ILE A 99 -10.68 -9.08 0.57
CA ILE A 99 -10.28 -8.05 -0.41
C ILE A 99 -10.15 -8.69 -1.79
N PHE A 100 -9.44 -9.82 -1.89
CA PHE A 100 -9.30 -10.58 -3.12
C PHE A 100 -10.66 -10.90 -3.77
N ALA A 101 -11.64 -11.34 -2.98
CA ALA A 101 -12.98 -11.65 -3.46
C ALA A 101 -13.71 -10.44 -4.07
N LYS A 102 -13.44 -9.22 -3.59
CA LYS A 102 -14.05 -7.97 -4.08
C LYS A 102 -13.42 -7.41 -5.35
N ILE A 103 -12.28 -7.93 -5.79
CA ILE A 103 -11.62 -7.49 -7.04
C ILE A 103 -12.37 -8.09 -8.23
N ASP A 104 -12.97 -7.26 -9.06
CA ASP A 104 -13.78 -7.72 -10.22
C ASP A 104 -12.91 -8.43 -11.27
N VAL A 105 -11.84 -7.77 -11.71
CA VAL A 105 -10.89 -8.29 -12.71
C VAL A 105 -9.55 -8.52 -12.05
N LYS A 106 -9.19 -9.79 -11.88
CA LYS A 106 -7.94 -10.22 -11.24
C LYS A 106 -6.87 -10.48 -12.29
N ASP A 107 -5.72 -9.85 -12.15
CA ASP A 107 -4.56 -10.11 -12.98
C ASP A 107 -3.65 -11.20 -12.37
N LEU A 108 -2.59 -11.55 -13.09
CA LEU A 108 -1.62 -12.55 -12.62
C LEU A 108 -0.94 -12.12 -11.31
N ILE A 109 -0.77 -10.82 -11.09
CA ILE A 109 -0.11 -10.30 -9.88
C ILE A 109 -0.96 -10.66 -8.67
N VAL A 110 -2.25 -10.31 -8.66
CA VAL A 110 -3.09 -10.54 -7.48
C VAL A 110 -3.37 -12.03 -7.22
N TRP A 111 -3.46 -12.85 -8.28
CA TRP A 111 -3.53 -14.31 -8.15
C TRP A 111 -2.28 -14.88 -7.48
N ASN A 112 -1.09 -14.51 -7.96
CA ASN A 112 0.17 -14.98 -7.38
C ASN A 112 0.31 -14.53 -5.93
N THR A 113 -0.03 -13.27 -5.63
CA THR A 113 -0.01 -12.73 -4.26
C THR A 113 -0.90 -13.54 -3.33
N MET A 114 -2.13 -13.87 -3.72
CA MET A 114 -3.05 -14.64 -2.88
C MET A 114 -2.57 -16.08 -2.68
N ILE A 115 -2.09 -16.74 -3.73
CA ILE A 115 -1.57 -18.12 -3.66
C ILE A 115 -0.37 -18.18 -2.71
N LEU A 116 0.61 -17.27 -2.87
CA LEU A 116 1.76 -17.18 -1.97
C LEU A 116 1.33 -16.91 -0.52
N GLY A 117 0.34 -16.02 -0.34
CA GLY A 117 -0.25 -15.74 0.97
C GLY A 117 -0.83 -16.98 1.64
N LEU A 118 -1.56 -17.83 0.90
CA LEU A 118 -2.13 -19.08 1.42
C LEU A 118 -1.02 -20.08 1.78
N VAL A 119 -0.01 -20.23 0.91
CA VAL A 119 1.11 -21.15 1.16
C VAL A 119 1.89 -20.78 2.42
N HIS A 120 2.06 -19.48 2.71
CA HIS A 120 2.78 -19.04 3.91
C HIS A 120 1.96 -19.08 5.20
N ASN A 121 0.63 -19.17 5.13
CA ASN A 121 -0.27 -19.06 6.30
C ASN A 121 -1.13 -20.31 6.56
N GLY A 122 -1.04 -21.34 5.72
CA GLY A 122 -1.66 -22.66 5.93
C GLY A 122 -0.68 -23.66 6.52
#